data_AF-A0A2S6T5Z6-F1
#
_entry.id   AF-A0A2S6T5Z6-F1
#
_cell.length_a   1.000
_cell.length_b   1.000
_cell.length_c   1.000
_cell.angle_alpha   90.00
_cell.angle_beta   90.00
_cell.angle_gamma   90.00
#
_symmetry.space_group_name_H-M   'P 1'
#
loop_
_entity.id
_entity.type
_entity.pdbx_description
1 polymer ?
#
loop_
_entity_poly.entity_id
_entity_poly.type
_entity_poly.pdbx_seq_one_letter_code
_entity_poly.pdbx_strand_id
1 'polypeptide(L)'
;SHAQALVGMLEEHPSLMARVQAAVRSGGRRWNLRMDNGIDVRLPETDAFAAWDRLAKYEAQHKLLTRDIGSIDLRLPDRVVVKVRPENGERNPEEGRQT
;
A
#
# COMPACT_ATOMS: atom_id res chain seq x y z
N SER A 1 -22.10 7.49 3.60
CA SER A 1 -21.58 7.31 2.22
C SER A 1 -20.39 6.34 2.24
N HIS A 2 -19.94 5.78 1.11
CA HIS A 2 -18.77 4.88 1.08
C HIS A 2 -17.48 5.55 1.58
N ALA A 3 -17.31 6.84 1.28
CA ALA A 3 -16.15 7.62 1.74
C ALA A 3 -16.16 7.82 3.26
N GLN A 4 -17.33 8.12 3.85
CA GLN A 4 -17.46 8.24 5.31
C GLN A 4 -17.13 6.93 6.03
N ALA A 5 -17.59 5.79 5.51
CA ALA A 5 -17.26 4.48 6.07
C ALA A 5 -15.76 4.18 5.97
N LEU A 6 -15.11 4.58 4.85
CA LEU A 6 -13.66 4.48 4.73
C LEU A 6 -12.96 5.33 5.78
N VAL A 7 -13.32 6.61 5.92
CA VAL A 7 -12.68 7.51 6.88
C VAL A 7 -12.80 6.98 8.30
N GLY A 8 -14.00 6.55 8.72
CA GLY A 8 -14.21 5.97 10.06
C GLY A 8 -13.33 4.73 10.30
N MET A 9 -13.13 3.89 9.29
CA MET A 9 -12.20 2.75 9.40
C MET A 9 -10.73 3.19 9.51
N LEU A 10 -10.32 4.24 8.78
CA LEU A 10 -8.94 4.73 8.85
C LEU A 10 -8.63 5.34 10.23
N GLU A 11 -9.59 6.03 10.83
CA GLU A 11 -9.48 6.70 12.14
C GLU A 11 -9.12 5.75 13.30
N GLU A 12 -9.40 4.45 13.17
CA GLU A 12 -9.05 3.41 14.15
C GLU A 12 -7.54 3.27 14.35
N HIS A 13 -6.75 3.68 13.36
CA HIS A 13 -5.29 3.73 13.44
C HIS A 13 -4.77 5.11 13.00
N PRO A 14 -4.88 6.15 13.86
CA PRO A 14 -4.59 7.54 13.46
C PRO A 14 -3.18 7.77 12.91
N SER A 15 -2.18 7.08 13.46
CA SER A 15 -0.79 7.17 13.00
C SER A 15 -0.60 6.60 11.60
N LEU A 16 -1.33 5.55 11.25
CA LEU A 16 -1.31 4.95 9.92
C LEU A 16 -2.16 5.77 8.94
N MET A 17 -3.30 6.28 9.38
CA MET A 17 -4.15 7.20 8.62
C MET A 17 -3.40 8.48 8.23
N ALA A 18 -2.57 9.04 9.12
CA ALA A 18 -1.77 10.22 8.85
C ALA A 18 -0.83 10.06 7.65
N ARG A 19 -0.51 8.82 7.26
CA ARG A 19 0.32 8.50 6.10
C ARG A 19 -0.48 8.31 4.81
N VAL A 20 -1.81 8.32 4.87
CA VAL A 20 -2.68 8.17 3.69
C VAL A 20 -2.75 9.52 2.97
N GLN A 21 -2.25 9.55 1.74
CA GLN A 21 -2.28 10.72 0.88
C GLN A 21 -3.56 10.80 0.06
N ALA A 22 -4.04 9.66 -0.45
CA ALA A 22 -5.26 9.60 -1.25
C ALA A 22 -5.93 8.23 -1.17
N ALA A 23 -7.23 8.19 -1.48
CA ALA A 23 -8.00 6.96 -1.60
C ALA A 23 -8.76 6.94 -2.94
N VAL A 24 -8.62 5.85 -3.69
CA VAL A 24 -9.28 5.66 -4.99
C VAL A 24 -10.18 4.44 -4.92
N ARG A 25 -11.45 4.62 -5.28
CA ARG A 25 -12.42 3.53 -5.33
C ARG A 25 -12.43 2.90 -6.73
N SER A 26 -11.86 1.71 -6.84
CA SER A 26 -11.76 0.95 -8.09
C SER A 26 -13.04 0.14 -8.34
N GLY A 27 -13.59 0.27 -9.56
CA GLY A 27 -14.73 -0.53 -10.03
C GLY A 27 -15.97 -0.45 -9.16
N GLY A 28 -16.12 0.64 -8.40
CA GLY A 28 -17.23 0.83 -7.49
C GLY A 28 -17.32 -0.17 -6.34
N ARG A 29 -16.21 -0.82 -5.96
CA ARG A 29 -16.19 -1.87 -4.90
C ARG A 29 -14.98 -1.81 -3.97
N ARG A 30 -13.78 -1.72 -4.52
CA ARG A 30 -12.52 -1.84 -3.75
C ARG A 30 -11.85 -0.49 -3.57
N TRP A 31 -11.18 -0.30 -2.45
CA TRP A 31 -10.35 0.87 -2.20
C TRP A 31 -8.87 0.54 -2.42
N ASN A 32 -8.18 1.44 -3.11
CA ASN A 32 -6.73 1.51 -3.11
C ASN A 32 -6.32 2.80 -2.40
N LEU A 33 -5.41 2.72 -1.44
CA LEU A 33 -4.87 3.86 -0.73
C LEU A 33 -3.47 4.15 -1.26
N ARG A 34 -3.22 5.43 -1.57
CA ARG A 34 -1.87 5.94 -1.85
C ARG A 34 -1.31 6.46 -0.54
N MET A 35 -0.15 5.95 -0.14
CA MET A 35 0.59 6.42 1.03
C MET A 35 1.48 7.61 0.66
N ASP A 36 1.90 8.39 1.66
CA ASP A 36 2.78 9.56 1.59
C ASP A 36 4.09 9.34 0.82
N ASN A 37 4.62 8.12 0.86
CA ASN A 37 5.86 7.70 0.22
C ASN A 37 5.63 6.94 -1.10
N GLY A 38 4.44 7.06 -1.67
CA GLY A 38 4.10 6.47 -2.96
C GLY A 38 3.80 4.98 -2.92
N ILE A 39 3.75 4.33 -1.75
CA ILE A 39 3.28 2.94 -1.64
C ILE A 39 1.78 2.86 -1.95
N ASP A 40 1.37 1.86 -2.74
CA ASP A 40 -0.04 1.53 -2.95
C ASP A 40 -0.50 0.42 -2.00
N VAL A 41 -1.49 0.69 -1.15
CA VAL A 41 -2.14 -0.31 -0.30
C VAL A 41 -3.48 -0.71 -0.91
N ARG A 42 -3.71 -2.00 -1.16
CA ARG A 42 -4.94 -2.51 -1.78
C ARG A 42 -5.80 -3.22 -0.75
N LEU A 43 -7.00 -2.69 -0.51
CA LEU A 43 -7.94 -3.26 0.44
C LEU A 43 -8.82 -4.35 -0.21
N PRO A 44 -9.29 -5.34 0.58
CA PRO A 44 -10.35 -6.24 0.17
C PRO A 44 -11.66 -5.49 -0.01
N GLU A 45 -12.60 -6.13 -0.71
CA GLU A 45 -13.98 -5.63 -0.82
C GLU A 45 -14.77 -5.85 0.47
N THR A 46 -14.53 -6.99 1.13
CA THR A 46 -15.13 -7.40 2.40
C THR A 46 -14.10 -7.30 3.51
N ASP A 47 -14.53 -6.90 4.69
CA ASP A 47 -13.68 -6.86 5.89
C ASP A 47 -12.39 -6.02 5.73
N ALA A 48 -12.53 -4.83 5.14
CA ALA A 48 -11.44 -3.88 5.00
C ALA A 48 -10.88 -3.41 6.36
N PHE A 49 -11.71 -3.43 7.41
CA PHE A 49 -11.30 -3.12 8.77
C PHE A 49 -10.24 -4.11 9.28
N ALA A 50 -10.49 -5.42 9.20
CA ALA A 50 -9.50 -6.40 9.66
C ALA A 50 -8.21 -6.35 8.82
N ALA A 51 -8.31 -6.05 7.53
CA ALA A 51 -7.15 -5.82 6.68
C ALA A 51 -6.33 -4.59 7.13
N TRP A 52 -7.02 -3.49 7.48
CA TRP A 52 -6.39 -2.27 7.97
C TRP A 52 -5.70 -2.48 9.32
N ASP A 53 -6.38 -3.13 10.26
CA ASP A 53 -5.83 -3.51 11.57
C ASP A 53 -4.59 -4.41 11.43
N ARG A 54 -4.64 -5.37 10.51
CA ARG A 54 -3.48 -6.21 10.19
C ARG A 54 -2.32 -5.36 9.69
N LEU A 55 -2.54 -4.45 8.75
CA LEU A 55 -1.48 -3.58 8.25
C LEU A 55 -0.85 -2.75 9.37
N ALA A 56 -1.65 -2.18 10.28
CA ALA A 56 -1.15 -1.45 11.44
C ALA A 56 -0.25 -2.32 12.33
N LYS A 57 -0.63 -3.58 12.58
CA LYS A 57 0.19 -4.54 13.33
C LYS A 57 1.52 -4.83 12.62
N TYR A 58 1.50 -5.09 11.31
CA TYR A 58 2.73 -5.32 10.54
C TYR A 58 3.62 -4.08 10.48
N GLU A 59 3.05 -2.89 10.34
CA GLU A 59 3.81 -1.65 10.34
C GLU A 59 4.48 -1.41 11.70
N ALA A 60 3.76 -1.62 12.80
CA ALA A 60 4.31 -1.49 14.14
C ALA A 60 5.49 -2.44 14.37
N GLN A 61 5.37 -3.71 13.94
CA GLN A 61 6.34 -4.78 14.17
C GLN A 61 7.52 -4.77 13.20
N HIS A 62 7.29 -4.45 11.92
CA HIS A 62 8.26 -4.68 10.85
C HIS A 62 8.64 -3.42 10.05
N LYS A 63 7.98 -2.28 10.30
CA LYS A 63 8.19 -1.02 9.57
C LYS A 63 8.09 -1.21 8.06
N LEU A 64 7.04 -1.91 7.60
CA LEU A 64 6.87 -2.25 6.18
C LEU A 64 6.86 -1.00 5.30
N LEU A 65 6.17 0.05 5.74
CA LEU A 65 6.01 1.29 5.00
C LEU A 65 7.25 2.18 5.01
N THR A 66 8.38 1.75 5.58
CA THR A 66 9.67 2.44 5.44
C THR A 66 10.66 1.67 4.58
N ARG A 67 10.26 0.50 4.05
CA ARG A 67 11.10 -0.33 3.18
C ARG A 67 10.95 0.08 1.71
N ASP A 68 11.85 -0.40 0.87
CA ASP A 68 11.78 -0.20 -0.58
C ASP A 68 10.73 -1.11 -1.23
N ILE A 69 9.46 -0.76 -1.01
CA ILE A 69 8.32 -1.51 -1.51
C ILE A 69 7.43 -0.61 -2.37
N GLY A 70 6.89 -1.15 -3.44
CA GLY A 70 5.99 -0.43 -4.35
C GLY A 70 4.52 -0.59 -3.98
N SER A 71 4.13 -1.75 -3.46
CA SER A 71 2.73 -2.00 -3.07
C SER A 71 2.56 -3.07 -2.00
N ILE A 72 1.49 -2.94 -1.22
CA ILE A 72 1.00 -3.93 -0.26
C ILE A 72 -0.41 -4.36 -0.69
N ASP A 73 -0.63 -5.65 -0.90
CA ASP A 73 -1.94 -6.23 -1.20
C ASP A 73 -2.49 -6.98 0.01
N LEU A 74 -3.65 -6.52 0.50
CA LEU A 74 -4.34 -7.05 1.68
C LEU A 74 -5.62 -7.80 1.30
N ARG A 75 -5.83 -8.11 0.02
CA ARG A 75 -7.06 -8.77 -0.46
C ARG A 75 -7.18 -10.22 -0.02
N LEU A 76 -6.07 -10.83 0.41
CA LEU A 76 -6.06 -12.17 0.96
C LEU A 76 -6.31 -12.12 2.47
N PRO A 77 -7.31 -12.83 2.98
CA PRO A 77 -7.77 -12.68 4.36
C PRO A 77 -6.80 -13.24 5.40
N ASP A 78 -5.77 -13.99 5.01
CA ASP A 78 -4.83 -14.66 5.93
C ASP A 78 -3.38 -14.17 5.79
N ARG A 79 -3.08 -13.28 4.83
CA ARG A 79 -1.71 -12.87 4.51
C ARG A 79 -1.59 -11.46 3.96
N VAL A 80 -0.37 -10.94 3.99
CA VAL A 80 0.01 -9.66 3.38
C VAL A 80 0.98 -9.94 2.24
N VAL A 81 0.64 -9.51 1.03
CA VAL A 81 1.53 -9.66 -0.13
C VAL A 81 2.24 -8.34 -0.38
N VAL A 82 3.57 -8.36 -0.37
CA VAL A 82 4.40 -7.17 -0.59
C VAL A 82 5.08 -7.30 -1.95
N LYS A 83 5.00 -6.25 -2.76
CA LYS A 83 5.78 -6.13 -3.99
C LYS A 83 6.89 -5.12 -3.75
N VAL A 84 8.14 -5.57 -3.82
CA VAL A 84 9.32 -4.69 -3.82
C VAL A 84 9.31 -3.79 -5.05
N ARG A 85 9.87 -2.59 -4.96
CA ARG A 85 10.14 -1.83 -6.18
C ARG A 85 11.18 -2.61 -7.00
N PRO A 86 11.08 -2.62 -8.34
CA PRO A 86 12.20 -3.09 -9.12
C PRO A 86 13.42 -2.27 -8.70
N GLU A 87 14.53 -2.95 -8.40
CA GLU A 87 15.82 -2.27 -8.36
C GLU A 87 15.97 -1.57 -9.71
N ASN A 88 16.27 -0.26 -9.71
CA ASN A 88 16.55 0.45 -10.95
C ASN A 88 17.78 -0.22 -11.58
N GLY A 89 17.55 -1.19 -12.45
CA GLY A 89 18.55 -1.78 -13.33
C GLY A 89 18.92 -0.81 -14.43
N GLU A 90 19.40 0.37 -14.06
CA GLU A 90 20.03 1.34 -14.95
C GLU A 90 21.49 1.50 -14.51
N ARG A 91 22.28 0.44 -14.69
CA ARG A 91 23.61 0.66 -15.26
C ARG A 91 23.40 0.60 -16.76
N ASN A 92 23.29 1.76 -17.41
CA ASN A 92 23.32 1.87 -18.85
C ASN A 92 24.68 1.34 -19.35
N PRO A 93 24.80 0.18 -20.01
CA PRO A 93 26.03 -0.27 -20.63
C PRO A 93 25.87 -0.11 -22.14
N GLU A 94 25.56 1.09 -22.61
CA GLU A 94 25.61 1.45 -24.03
C GLU A 94 26.54 2.65 -24.24
N GLU A 95 27.78 2.54 -23.75
CA GLU A 95 28.93 3.03 -24.52
C GLU A 95 29.51 1.83 -25.27
N GLY A 96 28.72 1.36 -26.23
CA GLY A 96 29.19 0.43 -27.25
C GLY A 96 30.25 1.13 -28.09
N ARG A 97 31.49 0.67 -27.99
CA ARG A 97 32.50 0.80 -29.04
C ARG A 97 31.86 0.62 -30.41
N GLN A 98 32.06 1.60 -31.28
CA GLN A 98 32.19 1.51 -32.74
C GLN A 98 33.21 2.62 -33.07
N THR A 99 34.50 2.29 -33.20
CA THR A 99 35.19 1.89 -34.46
C THR A 99 34.89 2.82 -35.61
#